data_AF-A0A699XPN2-F1
#
_entry.id   AF-A0A699XPN2-F1
#
_cell.length_a   1.000
_cell.length_b   1.000
_cell.length_c   1.000
_cell.angle_alpha   90.00
_cell.angle_beta   90.00
_cell.angle_gamma   90.00
#
_symmetry.space_group_name_H-M   'P 1'
#
loop_
_entity.id
_entity.type
_entity.pdbx_description
1 polymer ?
#
loop_
_entity_poly.entity_id
_entity_poly.type
_entity_poly.pdbx_seq_one_letter_code
_entity_poly.pdbx_strand_id
1 'polypeptide(L)' 'EGVVAIYDLGGGTFDISILRLTGGVFEVMATGGDSALGGDDFDHAIASWIITEAGLSDDLDPSAQRSLMQTACAAKEALT' A
#
# COMPACT_ATOMS: atom_id res chain seq x y z
N GLU A 1 7.42 5.87 -29.99
CA GLU A 1 8.42 6.29 -29.00
C GLU A 1 7.77 7.21 -27.99
N GLY A 2 8.11 7.07 -26.72
CA GLY A 2 7.43 7.79 -25.66
C GLY A 2 8.08 7.60 -24.30
N VAL A 3 7.69 8.46 -23.36
CA VAL A 3 8.06 8.35 -21.95
C VAL A 3 6.87 7.74 -21.21
N VAL A 4 7.12 6.72 -20.41
CA VAL A 4 6.12 6.04 -19.58
C VAL A 4 6.54 6.09 -18.11
N ALA A 5 5.56 6.15 -17.23
CA ALA A 5 5.76 5.96 -15.80
C ALA A 5 5.27 4.55 -15.43
N ILE A 6 6.11 3.79 -14.75
CA ILE A 6 5.72 2.57 -14.04
C ILE A 6 5.44 2.98 -12.61
N TYR A 7 4.20 2.77 -12.18
CA TYR A 7 3.71 3.05 -10.84
C TYR A 7 3.44 1.71 -10.17
N ASP A 8 4.13 1.43 -9.07
CA ASP A 8 4.00 0.22 -8.28
C ASP A 8 3.70 0.60 -6.83
N LEU A 9 2.48 0.29 -6.37
CA LEU A 9 2.07 0.47 -4.98
C LEU A 9 1.73 -0.91 -4.42
N GLY A 10 2.73 -1.51 -3.77
CA GLY A 10 2.65 -2.84 -3.19
C GLY A 10 2.11 -2.81 -1.76
N GLY A 11 2.30 -3.92 -1.03
CA GLY A 11 1.86 -4.04 0.37
C GLY A 11 2.65 -3.15 1.34
N GLY A 12 3.96 -3.02 1.17
CA GLY A 12 4.81 -2.23 2.09
C GLY A 12 5.70 -1.18 1.42
N THR A 13 5.70 -1.11 0.09
CA THR A 13 6.53 -0.16 -0.65
C THR A 13 5.74 0.50 -1.78
N PHE A 14 6.14 1.73 -2.06
CA PHE A 14 5.70 2.50 -3.21
C PHE A 14 6.92 2.81 -4.06
N ASP A 15 6.93 2.35 -5.30
CA ASP A 15 8.01 2.54 -6.25
C ASP A 15 7.48 3.20 -7.53
N ILE A 16 8.25 4.16 -8.06
CA ILE A 16 7.93 4.81 -9.34
C ILE A 16 9.18 4.91 -10.21
N SER A 17 9.04 4.54 -11.48
CA SER A 17 10.12 4.63 -12.47
C SER A 17 9.66 5.30 -13.75
N ILE A 18 10.46 6.22 -14.26
CA ILE A 18 10.24 6.88 -15.55
C ILE A 18 11.12 6.18 -16.58
N LEU A 19 10.50 5.59 -17.60
CA LEU A 19 11.17 4.86 -18.68
C LEU A 19 10.97 5.59 -20.01
N ARG A 20 11.97 5.53 -20.88
CA ARG A 20 11.87 5.96 -22.27
C ARG A 20 11.99 4.76 -23.20
N LEU A 21 11.06 4.62 -24.15
CA LEU A 21 11.13 3.61 -25.20
C LEU A 21 11.70 4.24 -26.48
N THR A 22 12.91 3.82 -26.85
CA THR A 22 13.61 4.24 -28.07
C THR A 22 14.14 3.01 -28.78
N GLY A 23 13.78 2.85 -30.06
CA GLY A 23 14.26 1.71 -30.87
C GLY A 23 13.97 0.30 -30.29
N GLY A 24 12.90 0.15 -29.50
CA GLY A 24 12.55 -1.12 -28.85
C GLY A 24 13.30 -1.41 -27.55
N VAL A 25 14.15 -0.48 -27.07
CA VAL A 25 14.86 -0.58 -25.79
C VAL A 25 14.23 0.38 -24.78
N PHE A 26 14.03 -0.11 -23.55
CA PHE A 26 13.62 0.70 -22.41
C PHE A 26 14.85 1.24 -21.67
N GLU A 27 14.95 2.56 -21.55
CA GLU A 27 15.96 3.25 -20.76
C GLU A 27 15.33 3.82 -19.49
N VAL A 28 15.93 3.56 -18.33
CA VAL A 28 15.50 4.14 -17.05
C VAL A 28 16.02 5.57 -16.95
N MET A 29 15.10 6.53 -16.97
CA MET A 29 15.42 7.95 -16.83
C MET A 29 15.52 8.37 -15.35
N ALA A 30 14.62 7.85 -14.52
CA ALA A 30 14.57 8.14 -13.09
C ALA A 30 13.86 7.01 -12.36
N THR A 31 14.23 6.79 -11.11
CA THR A 31 13.56 5.89 -10.17
C THR A 31 13.48 6.59 -8.81
N GLY A 32 12.44 6.31 -8.06
CA GLY A 32 12.21 6.84 -6.72
C GLY A 32 11.07 6.08 -6.06
N GLY A 33 10.76 6.45 -4.82
CA GLY A 33 9.75 5.74 -4.05
C GLY A 33 9.87 5.98 -2.55
N ASP A 34 9.05 5.25 -1.80
CA ASP A 34 9.07 5.17 -0.34
C ASP A 34 9.02 3.69 0.06
N SER A 35 10.05 3.24 0.79
CA SER A 35 10.18 1.85 1.23
C SER A 35 9.32 1.52 2.46
N ALA A 36 8.58 2.48 2.99
CA ALA A 36 7.74 2.33 4.17
C ALA A 36 6.31 2.88 3.93
N LEU A 37 5.83 2.79 2.68
CA LEU A 37 4.49 3.19 2.28
C LEU A 37 3.88 2.11 1.38
N GLY A 38 2.72 1.57 1.72
CA GLY A 38 2.01 0.62 0.88
C GLY A 38 0.61 0.26 1.37
N GLY A 39 0.08 -0.84 0.84
CA GLY A 39 -1.18 -1.48 1.21
C GLY A 39 -1.41 -1.64 2.70
N ASP A 40 -0.36 -1.91 3.45
CA ASP A 40 -0.38 -2.16 4.89
C ASP A 40 -0.71 -0.88 5.66
N ASP A 41 -0.28 0.31 5.20
CA ASP A 41 -0.63 1.59 5.83
C ASP A 41 -2.13 1.86 5.76
N PHE A 42 -2.76 1.49 4.63
CA PHE A 42 -4.21 1.57 4.50
C PHE A 42 -4.92 0.60 5.45
N ASP A 43 -4.39 -0.63 5.59
CA ASP A 43 -4.94 -1.60 6.54
C ASP A 43 -4.85 -1.10 7.99
N HIS A 44 -3.74 -0.48 8.36
CA HIS A 44 -3.57 0.12 9.69
C HIS A 44 -4.52 1.31 9.90
N ALA A 45 -4.69 2.18 8.89
CA ALA A 45 -5.62 3.31 8.97
C ALA A 45 -7.07 2.84 9.15
N ILE A 46 -7.49 1.81 8.40
CA ILE A 46 -8.83 1.20 8.53
C ILE A 46 -8.98 0.53 9.90
N ALA A 47 -7.99 -0.23 10.35
CA ALA A 47 -8.00 -0.86 11.67
C ALA A 47 -8.14 0.17 12.81
N SER A 48 -7.40 1.27 12.75
CA SER A 48 -7.48 2.38 13.72
C SER A 48 -8.87 3.04 13.72
N TRP A 49 -9.46 3.22 12.53
CA TRP A 49 -10.84 3.70 12.42
C TRP A 49 -11.84 2.72 13.05
N ILE A 50 -11.72 1.42 12.81
CA ILE A 50 -12.58 0.38 13.41
C ILE A 50 -12.48 0.41 14.95
N ILE A 51 -11.28 0.52 15.52
CA ILE A 51 -11.08 0.60 16.98
C ILE A 51 -11.86 1.80 17.55
N THR A 52 -11.72 2.96 16.89
CA THR A 52 -12.37 4.21 17.29
C THR A 52 -13.89 4.09 17.25
N GLU A 53 -14.45 3.64 16.13
CA GLU A 53 -15.92 3.54 15.94
C GLU A 53 -16.56 2.46 16.82
N ALA A 54 -15.83 1.38 17.10
CA ALA A 54 -16.29 0.31 17.99
C ALA A 54 -16.10 0.65 19.48
N GLY A 55 -15.45 1.78 19.81
CA GLY A 55 -15.13 2.15 21.19
C GLY A 55 -14.20 1.16 21.89
N LEU A 56 -13.34 0.49 21.12
CA LEU A 56 -12.35 -0.46 21.64
C LEU A 56 -11.12 0.28 22.18
N SER A 57 -10.34 -0.37 23.04
CA SER A 57 -9.02 0.14 23.43
C SER A 57 -7.98 -0.21 22.38
N ASP A 58 -6.96 0.64 22.22
CA ASP A 58 -5.78 0.35 21.39
C ASP A 58 -4.93 -0.81 21.95
N ASP A 59 -5.07 -1.14 23.24
CA ASP A 59 -4.35 -2.24 23.90
C ASP A 59 -5.06 -3.59 23.71
N LEU A 60 -5.28 -3.97 22.44
CA LEU A 60 -5.81 -5.27 22.08
C LEU A 60 -4.76 -6.36 22.31
N ASP A 61 -5.21 -7.56 22.72
CA ASP A 61 -4.29 -8.69 22.74
C ASP A 61 -3.77 -9.02 21.32
N PRO A 62 -2.60 -9.65 21.18
CA PRO A 62 -1.98 -9.88 19.87
C PRO A 62 -2.83 -10.69 18.89
N SER A 63 -3.74 -11.54 19.40
CA SER A 63 -4.62 -12.35 18.56
C SER A 63 -5.77 -11.50 18.00
N ALA A 64 -6.37 -10.66 18.84
CA ALA A 64 -7.39 -9.69 18.45
C ALA A 64 -6.83 -8.67 17.47
N GLN A 65 -5.63 -8.13 17.71
CA GLN A 65 -4.96 -7.20 16.80
C GLN A 65 -4.70 -7.84 15.43
N ARG A 66 -4.24 -9.09 15.38
CA ARG A 66 -4.07 -9.82 14.11
C ARG A 66 -5.40 -10.01 13.38
N SER A 67 -6.46 -10.39 14.08
CA SER A 67 -7.79 -10.57 13.48
C SER A 67 -8.34 -9.26 12.93
N LEU A 68 -8.09 -8.14 13.63
CA LEU A 68 -8.50 -6.81 13.19
C LEU A 68 -7.78 -6.43 11.89
N MET A 69 -6.46 -6.63 11.81
CA MET A 69 -5.69 -6.35 10.59
C MET A 69 -6.18 -7.18 9.40
N GLN A 70 -6.48 -8.47 9.61
CA GLN A 70 -7.08 -9.31 8.55
C GLN A 70 -8.44 -8.79 8.10
N THR A 71 -9.25 -8.31 9.03
CA THR A 71 -10.58 -7.73 8.74
C THR A 71 -10.44 -6.42 7.96
N ALA A 72 -9.51 -5.55 8.35
CA ALA A 72 -9.23 -4.30 7.66
C ALA A 72 -8.76 -4.54 6.23
N CYS A 73 -7.84 -5.49 6.02
CA CYS A 73 -7.36 -5.90 4.71
C CYS A 73 -8.48 -6.42 3.81
N ALA A 74 -9.31 -7.35 4.33
CA ALA A 74 -10.44 -7.88 3.58
C ALA A 74 -11.48 -6.80 3.25
N ALA A 75 -11.72 -5.84 4.16
CA ALA A 75 -12.62 -4.72 3.91
C ALA A 75 -12.08 -3.77 2.83
N LYS A 76 -10.78 -3.47 2.86
CA LYS A 76 -10.08 -2.67 1.83
C LYS A 76 -10.24 -3.32 0.44
N GLU A 77 -9.92 -4.60 0.33
CA GLU A 77 -9.98 -5.35 -0.94
C GLU A 77 -11.40 -5.47 -1.50
N ALA A 78 -12.42 -5.55 -0.63
CA ALA A 78 -13.82 -5.63 -1.05
C ALA A 78 -14.37 -4.32 -1.65
N LEU A 79 -13.66 -3.20 -1.50
CA LEU A 79 -14.07 -1.88 -1.99
C LEU A 79 -13.34 -1.44 -3.28
N THR A 80 -12.52 -2.31 -3.86
CA THR A 80 -11.76 -2.09 -5.10
C THR A 80 -12.18 -3.05 -6.19
#